data_AF-A0A534U8B5-F1
#
_entry.id   AF-A0A534U8B5-F1
#
_cell.length_a   1.000
_cell.length_b   1.000
_cell.length_c   1.000
_cell.angle_alpha   90.00
_cell.angle_beta   90.00
_cell.angle_gamma   90.00
#
_symmetry.space_group_name_H-M   'P 1'
#
loop_
_entity.id
_entity.type
_entity.pdbx_description
1 polymer ?
#
loop_
_entity_poly.entity_id
_entity_poly.type
_entity_poly.pdbx_seq_one_letter_code
_entity_poly.pdbx_strand_id
1 'polypeptide(L)'
;MEARLDVASEMVRLADTMGSRELALRGHAVRARDFLEMADIAATDAEIEWHARLAEEVRDPFDLWLSATCRAMRALLGGRFDEGERLAHAAMTMARRVPGRRAAAENATMCFTAQMYLLRRERGRLEGFVQAIRRLVEHHPEVPAWRAVLAHISCLLGGNGEARGEFDQLDTNDFAGLPRDAVWLGAMSVLSELCVLFGDIPHAAILYQLLLPYAGRNCVAGLSLCMGSAARYLGLLAATLTRWDAATEHFEAALTMNGRMGPPAWVAHTQYDYASALMARGGPGDCERALALVTAARLRRRGPVAKAGWWLVGGAGSPVPLPPLPCTSRPSATTGTSSLRASVARSRSSRATVGRRGRSSGT
;
A
#
# COMPACT_ATOMS: atom_id res chain seq x y z
N MET A 1 -13.95 2.97 -20.58
CA MET A 1 -13.54 1.69 -19.96
C MET A 1 -14.34 0.57 -20.58
N GLU A 2 -15.67 0.61 -20.46
CA GLU A 2 -16.60 -0.32 -21.10
C GLU A 2 -16.28 -0.55 -22.59
N ALA A 3 -16.16 0.51 -23.38
CA ALA A 3 -15.76 0.39 -24.80
C ALA A 3 -14.42 -0.36 -25.04
N ARG A 4 -13.46 -0.31 -24.10
CA ARG A 4 -12.18 -1.04 -24.22
C ARG A 4 -12.36 -2.52 -23.89
N LEU A 5 -13.17 -2.83 -22.88
CA LEU A 5 -13.53 -4.19 -22.53
C LEU A 5 -14.40 -4.85 -23.61
N ASP A 6 -15.29 -4.10 -24.25
CA ASP A 6 -16.10 -4.58 -25.37
C ASP A 6 -15.20 -4.97 -26.55
N VAL A 7 -14.22 -4.12 -26.90
CA VAL A 7 -13.23 -4.44 -27.92
C VAL A 7 -12.41 -5.68 -27.54
N ALA A 8 -11.97 -5.79 -26.28
CA ALA A 8 -11.20 -6.95 -25.83
C ALA A 8 -12.05 -8.24 -25.81
N SER A 9 -13.34 -8.13 -25.51
CA SER A 9 -14.31 -9.24 -25.57
C SER A 9 -14.57 -9.68 -27.01
N GLU A 10 -14.68 -8.73 -27.93
CA GLU A 10 -14.79 -8.98 -29.35
C GLU A 10 -13.54 -9.64 -29.91
N MET A 11 -12.34 -9.24 -29.47
CA MET A 11 -11.09 -9.91 -29.84
C MET A 11 -11.10 -11.39 -29.47
N VAL A 12 -11.57 -11.75 -28.27
CA VAL A 12 -11.70 -13.17 -27.85
C VAL A 12 -12.73 -13.89 -28.71
N ARG A 13 -13.91 -13.28 -28.94
CA ARG A 13 -14.96 -13.88 -29.77
C ARG A 13 -14.50 -14.15 -31.21
N LEU A 14 -13.76 -13.21 -31.80
CA LEU A 14 -13.17 -13.37 -33.13
C LEU A 14 -12.07 -14.43 -33.14
N ALA A 15 -11.25 -14.48 -32.09
CA ALA A 15 -10.25 -15.53 -31.94
C ALA A 15 -10.87 -16.93 -31.94
N ASP A 16 -11.97 -17.12 -31.21
CA ASP A 16 -12.70 -18.40 -31.17
C ASP A 16 -13.28 -18.75 -32.54
N THR A 17 -13.89 -17.76 -33.22
CA THR A 17 -14.49 -17.96 -34.55
C THR A 17 -13.45 -18.35 -35.60
N MET A 18 -12.25 -17.78 -35.50
CA MET A 18 -11.15 -18.00 -36.46
C MET A 18 -10.21 -19.15 -36.05
N GLY A 19 -10.34 -19.68 -34.83
CA GLY A 19 -9.38 -20.62 -34.24
C GLY A 19 -7.99 -20.02 -34.01
N SER A 20 -7.88 -18.69 -33.88
CA SER A 20 -6.60 -17.99 -33.73
C SER A 20 -6.13 -17.96 -32.27
N ARG A 21 -5.23 -18.87 -31.91
CA ARG A 21 -4.67 -18.94 -30.55
C ARG A 21 -3.89 -17.69 -30.13
N GLU A 22 -3.16 -17.07 -31.05
CA GLU A 22 -2.42 -15.82 -30.80
C GLU A 22 -3.38 -14.68 -30.42
N LEU A 23 -4.47 -14.54 -31.18
CA LEU A 23 -5.46 -13.50 -30.90
C LEU A 23 -6.19 -13.76 -29.57
N ALA A 24 -6.46 -15.03 -29.24
CA ALA A 24 -7.05 -15.40 -27.96
C ALA A 24 -6.13 -15.04 -26.78
N LEU A 25 -4.83 -15.40 -26.85
CA LEU A 25 -3.84 -15.02 -25.83
C LEU A 25 -3.82 -13.51 -25.61
N ARG A 26 -3.75 -12.72 -26.69
CA ARG A 26 -3.77 -11.26 -26.62
C ARG A 26 -5.08 -10.73 -26.02
N GLY A 27 -6.23 -11.26 -26.43
CA GLY A 27 -7.55 -10.86 -25.94
C GLY A 27 -7.70 -11.10 -24.44
N HIS A 28 -7.33 -12.30 -23.97
CA HIS A 28 -7.36 -12.65 -22.54
C HIS A 28 -6.41 -11.79 -21.70
N ALA A 29 -5.20 -11.50 -22.19
CA ALA A 29 -4.28 -10.61 -21.48
C ALA A 29 -4.85 -9.18 -21.33
N VAL A 30 -5.46 -8.63 -22.38
CA VAL A 30 -6.09 -7.30 -22.33
C VAL A 30 -7.29 -7.30 -21.38
N ARG A 31 -8.16 -8.32 -21.44
CA ARG A 31 -9.30 -8.46 -20.51
C ARG A 31 -8.84 -8.58 -19.07
N ALA A 32 -7.80 -9.38 -18.78
CA ALA A 32 -7.25 -9.52 -17.44
C ALA A 32 -6.84 -8.16 -16.85
N ARG A 33 -6.17 -7.32 -17.64
CA ARG A 33 -5.77 -5.96 -17.22
C ARG A 33 -6.99 -5.07 -16.99
N ASP A 34 -7.97 -5.12 -17.89
CA ASP A 34 -9.15 -4.26 -17.81
C ASP A 34 -10.01 -4.60 -16.60
N PHE A 35 -10.22 -5.89 -16.30
CA PHE A 35 -10.86 -6.32 -15.06
C PHE A 35 -10.04 -5.94 -13.82
N LEU A 36 -8.71 -6.01 -13.89
CA LEU A 36 -7.84 -5.60 -12.80
C LEU A 36 -7.97 -4.11 -12.51
N GLU A 37 -8.05 -3.26 -13.54
CA GLU A 37 -8.32 -1.82 -13.39
C GLU A 37 -9.68 -1.56 -12.74
N MET A 38 -10.68 -2.43 -12.93
CA MET A 38 -12.02 -2.29 -12.33
C MET A 38 -12.17 -2.92 -10.94
N ALA A 39 -11.09 -3.52 -10.41
CA ALA A 39 -11.09 -4.31 -9.18
C ALA A 39 -11.98 -5.58 -9.22
N ASP A 40 -12.31 -6.09 -10.40
CA ASP A 40 -12.97 -7.40 -10.56
C ASP A 40 -11.92 -8.51 -10.56
N ILE A 41 -11.49 -8.89 -9.36
CA ILE A 41 -10.43 -9.87 -9.18
C ILE A 41 -10.84 -11.27 -9.62
N ALA A 42 -12.11 -11.64 -9.48
CA ALA A 42 -12.59 -12.94 -9.91
C ALA A 42 -12.49 -13.07 -11.43
N ALA A 43 -12.92 -12.04 -12.16
CA ALA A 43 -12.75 -12.00 -13.61
C ALA A 43 -11.27 -11.93 -14.01
N THR A 44 -10.45 -11.11 -13.35
CA THR A 44 -8.99 -11.09 -13.60
C THR A 44 -8.35 -12.47 -13.43
N ASP A 45 -8.64 -13.17 -12.34
CA ASP A 45 -8.06 -14.48 -12.07
C ASP A 45 -8.52 -15.52 -13.11
N ALA A 46 -9.79 -15.45 -13.56
CA ALA A 46 -10.31 -16.30 -14.63
C ALA A 46 -9.60 -16.06 -15.97
N GLU A 47 -9.36 -14.80 -16.35
CA GLU A 47 -8.64 -14.46 -17.59
C GLU A 47 -7.17 -14.88 -17.54
N ILE A 48 -6.49 -14.67 -16.39
CA ILE A 48 -5.10 -15.12 -16.19
C ILE A 48 -5.00 -16.64 -16.35
N GLU A 49 -5.96 -17.38 -15.79
CA GLU A 49 -5.93 -18.83 -15.83
C GLU A 49 -6.30 -19.38 -17.22
N TRP A 50 -7.21 -18.73 -17.95
CA TRP A 50 -7.45 -19.00 -19.36
C TRP A 50 -6.20 -18.79 -20.21
N HIS A 51 -5.57 -17.62 -20.07
CA HIS A 51 -4.34 -17.29 -20.76
C HIS A 51 -3.24 -18.31 -20.46
N ALA A 52 -3.07 -18.70 -19.19
CA ALA A 52 -2.03 -19.63 -18.77
C ALA A 52 -2.19 -21.02 -19.39
N ARG A 53 -3.41 -21.59 -19.40
CA ARG A 53 -3.67 -22.88 -20.05
C ARG A 53 -3.34 -22.83 -21.54
N LEU A 54 -3.80 -21.79 -22.24
CA LEU A 54 -3.52 -21.64 -23.66
C LEU A 54 -2.03 -21.42 -23.94
N ALA A 55 -1.33 -20.68 -23.08
CA ALA A 55 0.12 -20.49 -23.19
C ALA A 55 0.89 -21.81 -22.99
N GLU A 56 0.41 -22.69 -22.10
CA GLU A 56 0.98 -24.04 -21.89
C GLU A 56 0.73 -24.97 -23.09
N GLU A 57 -0.42 -24.86 -23.75
CA GLU A 57 -0.72 -25.61 -24.97
C GLU A 57 0.11 -25.14 -26.18
N VAL A 58 0.18 -23.82 -26.40
CA VAL A 58 0.93 -23.22 -27.51
C VAL A 58 2.44 -23.31 -27.27
N ARG A 59 2.85 -23.31 -26.00
CA ARG A 59 4.24 -23.28 -25.53
C ARG A 59 5.01 -22.06 -26.04
N ASP A 60 4.32 -20.93 -26.24
CA ASP A 60 5.00 -19.68 -26.58
C ASP A 60 5.78 -19.17 -25.35
N PRO A 61 7.11 -18.95 -25.46
CA PRO A 61 7.92 -18.54 -24.32
C PRO A 61 7.53 -17.18 -23.71
N PHE A 62 7.03 -16.24 -24.52
CA PHE A 62 6.58 -14.93 -24.04
C PHE A 62 5.28 -15.05 -23.25
N ASP A 63 4.30 -15.81 -23.74
CA ASP A 63 3.02 -15.98 -23.05
C ASP A 63 3.14 -16.81 -21.77
N LEU A 64 4.05 -17.79 -21.75
CA LEU A 64 4.42 -18.52 -20.55
C LEU A 64 5.02 -17.59 -19.48
N TRP A 65 5.93 -16.70 -19.89
CA TRP A 65 6.50 -15.67 -19.02
C TRP A 65 5.42 -14.72 -18.51
N LEU A 66 4.57 -14.19 -19.39
CA LEU A 66 3.50 -13.25 -19.04
C LEU A 66 2.54 -13.85 -18.01
N SER A 67 2.15 -15.12 -18.19
CA SER A 67 1.32 -15.87 -17.24
C SER A 67 1.96 -15.95 -15.85
N ALA A 68 3.26 -16.25 -15.79
CA ALA A 68 4.01 -16.28 -14.54
C ALA A 68 4.12 -14.89 -13.88
N THR A 69 4.33 -13.84 -14.66
CA THR A 69 4.33 -12.45 -14.18
C THR A 69 2.97 -12.04 -13.61
N CYS A 70 1.87 -12.40 -14.26
CA CYS A 70 0.52 -12.14 -13.77
C CYS A 70 0.26 -12.85 -12.44
N ARG A 71 0.63 -14.14 -12.33
CA ARG A 71 0.51 -14.91 -11.09
C ARG A 71 1.34 -14.30 -9.95
N ALA A 72 2.55 -13.82 -10.23
CA ALA A 72 3.37 -13.10 -9.26
C ALA A 72 2.70 -11.80 -8.79
N MET A 73 2.18 -10.99 -9.73
CA MET A 73 1.42 -9.77 -9.42
C MET A 73 0.22 -10.07 -8.52
N ARG A 74 -0.57 -11.09 -8.84
CA ARG A 74 -1.73 -11.51 -8.04
C ARG A 74 -1.35 -12.02 -6.65
N ALA A 75 -0.22 -12.71 -6.52
CA ALA A 75 0.29 -13.12 -5.20
C ALA A 75 0.76 -11.92 -4.37
N LEU A 76 1.43 -10.93 -4.97
CA LEU A 76 1.88 -9.71 -4.29
C LEU A 76 0.70 -8.82 -3.88
N LEU A 77 -0.25 -8.57 -4.78
CA LEU A 77 -1.52 -7.90 -4.44
C LEU A 77 -2.26 -8.70 -3.36
N GLY A 78 -2.09 -10.02 -3.42
CA GLY A 78 -2.48 -11.05 -2.47
C GLY A 78 -1.92 -10.91 -1.05
N GLY A 79 -0.90 -10.08 -0.82
CA GLY A 79 -0.10 -10.10 0.41
C GLY A 79 0.69 -11.41 0.63
N ARG A 80 0.67 -12.34 -0.34
CA ARG A 80 1.43 -13.59 -0.33
C ARG A 80 2.85 -13.32 -0.83
N PHE A 81 3.60 -12.55 -0.04
CA PHE A 81 4.87 -11.96 -0.46
C PHE A 81 5.95 -12.98 -0.84
N ASP A 82 6.12 -14.06 -0.06
CA ASP A 82 7.11 -15.10 -0.38
C ASP A 82 6.77 -15.83 -1.69
N GLU A 83 5.49 -16.13 -1.89
CA GLU A 83 5.02 -16.77 -3.11
C GLU A 83 5.14 -15.83 -4.31
N GLY A 84 4.80 -14.56 -4.15
CA GLY A 84 4.97 -13.54 -5.18
C GLY A 84 6.43 -13.35 -5.58
N GLU A 85 7.35 -13.36 -4.61
CA GLU A 85 8.80 -13.30 -4.85
C GLU A 85 9.27 -14.51 -5.65
N ARG A 86 8.89 -15.72 -5.23
CA ARG A 86 9.24 -16.96 -5.92
C ARG A 86 8.74 -16.98 -7.37
N LEU A 87 7.49 -16.60 -7.59
CA LEU A 87 6.88 -16.55 -8.92
C LEU A 87 7.54 -15.49 -9.82
N ALA A 88 7.89 -14.31 -9.28
CA ALA A 88 8.59 -13.28 -10.03
C ALA A 88 9.98 -13.75 -10.50
N HIS A 89 10.73 -14.45 -9.63
CA HIS A 89 12.02 -15.03 -10.00
C HIS A 89 11.88 -16.16 -11.03
N ALA A 90 10.83 -16.99 -10.92
CA ALA A 90 10.52 -18.00 -11.92
C ALA A 90 10.23 -17.36 -13.29
N ALA A 91 9.40 -16.33 -13.33
CA ALA A 91 9.13 -15.56 -14.54
C ALA A 91 10.42 -14.98 -15.14
N MET A 92 11.28 -14.36 -14.33
CA MET A 92 12.57 -13.83 -14.79
C MET A 92 13.48 -14.92 -15.39
N THR A 93 13.46 -16.12 -14.82
CA THR A 93 14.21 -17.28 -15.35
C THR A 93 13.65 -17.73 -16.71
N MET A 94 12.33 -17.71 -16.88
CA MET A 94 11.66 -18.05 -18.14
C MET A 94 12.01 -17.03 -19.24
N ALA A 95 11.97 -15.73 -18.92
CA ALA A 95 12.28 -14.67 -19.88
C ALA A 95 13.71 -14.75 -20.45
N ARG A 96 14.69 -15.15 -19.62
CA ARG A 96 16.09 -15.35 -20.05
C ARG A 96 16.25 -16.47 -21.07
N ARG A 97 15.28 -17.38 -21.18
CA ARG A 97 15.30 -18.53 -22.10
C ARG A 97 14.62 -18.23 -23.44
N VAL A 98 14.04 -17.03 -23.62
CA VAL A 98 13.40 -16.61 -24.87
C VAL A 98 14.48 -16.25 -25.91
N PRO A 99 14.68 -17.04 -26.97
CA PRO A 99 15.76 -16.79 -27.93
C PRO A 99 15.50 -15.52 -28.75
N GLY A 100 16.56 -14.75 -29.04
CA GLY A 100 16.54 -13.66 -30.03
C GLY A 100 15.65 -12.46 -29.71
N ARG A 101 15.01 -12.40 -28.53
CA ARG A 101 14.11 -11.30 -28.14
C ARG A 101 14.68 -10.48 -26.99
N ARG A 102 15.70 -9.67 -27.29
CA ARG A 102 16.31 -8.72 -26.32
C ARG A 102 15.27 -7.82 -25.66
N ALA A 103 14.33 -7.28 -26.45
CA ALA A 103 13.23 -6.45 -25.94
C ALA A 103 12.32 -7.19 -24.94
N ALA A 104 12.09 -8.51 -25.12
CA ALA A 104 11.29 -9.30 -24.17
C ALA A 104 12.05 -9.51 -22.84
N ALA A 105 13.36 -9.72 -22.89
CA ALA A 105 14.20 -9.83 -21.70
C ALA A 105 14.32 -8.50 -20.93
N GLU A 106 14.40 -7.37 -21.64
CA GLU A 106 14.37 -6.03 -21.06
C GLU A 106 13.01 -5.75 -20.40
N ASN A 107 11.90 -6.05 -21.08
CA ASN A 107 10.55 -5.94 -20.50
C ASN A 107 10.36 -6.84 -19.26
N ALA A 108 10.90 -8.06 -19.28
CA ALA A 108 10.88 -8.94 -18.13
C ALA A 108 11.69 -8.39 -16.94
N THR A 109 12.85 -7.77 -17.20
CA THR A 109 13.65 -7.09 -16.18
C THR A 109 12.88 -5.95 -15.55
N MET A 110 12.19 -5.15 -16.36
CA MET A 110 11.33 -4.06 -15.91
C MET A 110 10.17 -4.57 -15.04
N CYS A 111 9.43 -5.57 -15.52
CA CYS A 111 8.32 -6.17 -14.75
C CYS A 111 8.79 -6.77 -13.42
N PHE A 112 9.88 -7.53 -13.44
CA PHE A 112 10.48 -8.09 -12.23
C PHE A 112 10.88 -7.00 -11.24
N THR A 113 11.52 -5.93 -11.72
CA THR A 113 11.98 -4.84 -10.86
C THR A 113 10.82 -4.06 -10.26
N ALA A 114 9.73 -3.83 -11.01
CA ALA A 114 8.50 -3.23 -10.49
C ALA A 114 7.86 -4.08 -9.37
N GLN A 115 7.85 -5.41 -9.54
CA GLN A 115 7.37 -6.35 -8.52
C GLN A 115 8.25 -6.36 -7.27
N MET A 116 9.57 -6.34 -7.45
CA MET A 116 10.52 -6.27 -6.34
C MET A 116 10.47 -4.94 -5.61
N TYR A 117 10.21 -3.83 -6.31
CA TYR A 117 9.97 -2.53 -5.69
C TYR A 117 8.83 -2.60 -4.68
N LEU A 118 7.65 -3.09 -5.10
CA LEU A 118 6.50 -3.22 -4.22
C LEU A 118 6.81 -4.14 -3.02
N LEU A 119 7.38 -5.32 -3.29
CA LEU A 119 7.73 -6.28 -2.25
C LEU A 119 8.70 -5.68 -1.21
N ARG A 120 9.76 -5.02 -1.67
CA ARG A 120 10.78 -4.41 -0.81
C ARG A 120 10.21 -3.24 -0.03
N ARG A 121 9.33 -2.44 -0.63
CA ARG A 121 8.57 -1.39 0.05
C ARG A 121 7.72 -1.98 1.18
N GLU A 122 6.98 -3.06 0.92
CA GLU A 122 6.13 -3.70 1.94
C GLU A 122 6.92 -4.33 3.08
N ARG A 123 8.13 -4.83 2.79
CA ARG A 123 9.08 -5.36 3.78
C ARG A 123 10.01 -4.29 4.37
N GLY A 124 9.91 -3.04 3.89
CA GLY A 124 10.86 -1.93 4.05
C GLY A 124 12.32 -2.38 4.11
N ARG A 125 12.72 -3.08 3.05
CA ARG A 125 14.11 -3.44 2.72
C ARG A 125 14.47 -2.78 1.40
N LEU A 126 14.41 -1.45 1.39
CA LEU A 126 14.68 -0.63 0.21
C LEU A 126 16.17 -0.33 0.04
N GLU A 127 16.97 -0.53 1.09
CA GLU A 127 18.41 -0.38 1.09
C GLU A 127 19.05 -1.26 -0.01
N GLY A 128 20.01 -0.68 -0.73
CA GLY A 128 20.68 -1.35 -1.85
C GLY A 128 19.82 -1.52 -3.12
N PHE A 129 18.52 -1.19 -3.09
CA PHE A 129 17.66 -1.25 -4.27
C PHE A 129 17.77 -0.02 -5.18
N VAL A 130 18.14 1.14 -4.60
CA VAL A 130 18.35 2.41 -5.32
C VAL A 130 19.22 2.24 -6.55
N GLN A 131 20.33 1.50 -6.44
CA GLN A 131 21.26 1.28 -7.55
C GLN A 131 20.66 0.46 -8.69
N ALA A 132 19.74 -0.45 -8.39
CA ALA A 132 19.02 -1.20 -9.43
C ALA A 132 18.05 -0.29 -10.20
N ILE A 133 17.35 0.60 -9.49
CA ILE A 133 16.44 1.58 -10.12
C ILE A 133 17.21 2.64 -10.90
N ARG A 134 18.33 3.14 -10.37
CA ARG A 134 19.18 4.11 -11.08
C ARG A 134 19.65 3.58 -12.44
N ARG A 135 20.08 2.32 -12.49
CA ARG A 135 20.40 1.66 -13.77
C ARG A 135 19.21 1.62 -14.73
N LEU A 136 17.99 1.39 -14.23
CA LEU A 136 16.81 1.43 -15.10
C LEU A 136 16.52 2.85 -15.62
N VAL A 137 16.69 3.89 -14.80
CA VAL A 137 16.57 5.28 -15.28
C VAL A 137 17.59 5.60 -16.37
N GLU A 138 18.83 5.12 -16.21
CA GLU A 138 19.90 5.32 -17.20
C GLU A 138 19.67 4.57 -18.51
N HIS A 139 19.17 3.33 -18.44
CA HIS A 139 18.98 2.47 -19.62
C HIS A 139 17.62 2.66 -20.30
N HIS A 140 16.62 3.15 -19.56
CA HIS A 140 15.25 3.34 -20.03
C HIS A 140 14.71 4.75 -19.69
N PRO A 141 15.37 5.83 -20.15
CA PRO A 141 14.91 7.20 -19.91
C PRO A 141 13.53 7.48 -20.53
N GLU A 142 13.11 6.70 -21.52
CA GLU A 142 11.78 6.73 -22.15
C GLU A 142 10.65 6.24 -21.25
N VAL A 143 10.96 5.69 -20.07
CA VAL A 143 9.98 5.20 -19.09
C VAL A 143 10.07 6.04 -17.80
N PRO A 144 9.36 7.19 -17.74
CA PRO A 144 9.47 8.13 -16.62
C PRO A 144 9.07 7.55 -15.26
N ALA A 145 8.28 6.47 -15.25
CA ALA A 145 7.91 5.75 -14.04
C ALA A 145 9.13 5.31 -13.21
N TRP A 146 10.26 4.97 -13.84
CA TRP A 146 11.47 4.59 -13.11
C TRP A 146 12.08 5.75 -12.33
N ARG A 147 12.03 6.95 -12.89
CA ARG A 147 12.51 8.15 -12.21
C ARG A 147 11.59 8.52 -11.04
N ALA A 148 10.28 8.34 -11.18
CA ALA A 148 9.34 8.53 -10.07
C ALA A 148 9.63 7.54 -8.93
N VAL A 149 9.90 6.28 -9.25
CA VAL A 149 10.31 5.26 -8.26
C VAL A 149 11.66 5.60 -7.63
N LEU A 150 12.64 6.10 -8.40
CA LEU A 150 13.94 6.53 -7.87
C LEU A 150 13.76 7.66 -6.85
N ALA A 151 13.03 8.71 -7.22
CA ALA A 151 12.71 9.84 -6.34
C ALA A 151 12.05 9.34 -5.03
N HIS A 152 11.07 8.44 -5.16
CA HIS A 152 10.34 7.90 -4.01
C HIS A 152 11.23 7.09 -3.07
N ILE A 153 12.06 6.18 -3.60
CA ILE A 153 12.96 5.39 -2.76
C ILE A 153 14.01 6.29 -2.10
N SER A 154 14.58 7.26 -2.83
CA SER A 154 15.53 8.22 -2.25
C SER A 154 14.89 9.03 -1.12
N CYS A 155 13.64 9.46 -1.27
CA CYS A 155 12.89 10.15 -0.21
C CYS A 155 12.71 9.27 1.03
N LEU A 156 12.26 8.02 0.85
CA LEU A 156 12.05 7.07 1.96
C LEU A 156 13.35 6.69 2.70
N LEU A 157 14.51 6.80 2.03
CA LEU A 157 15.83 6.56 2.63
C LEU A 157 16.46 7.85 3.21
N GLY A 158 15.74 8.98 3.23
CA GLY A 158 16.17 10.26 3.80
C GLY A 158 16.96 11.17 2.85
N GLY A 159 17.11 10.78 1.58
CA GLY A 159 17.77 11.56 0.53
C GLY A 159 16.87 12.61 -0.10
N ASN A 160 16.37 13.58 0.68
CA ASN A 160 15.37 14.55 0.22
C ASN A 160 15.84 15.41 -0.96
N GLY A 161 17.12 15.80 -1.01
CA GLY A 161 17.67 16.59 -2.12
C GLY A 161 17.73 15.82 -3.44
N GLU A 162 18.18 14.56 -3.40
CA GLU A 162 18.17 13.67 -4.57
C GLU A 162 16.73 13.40 -5.01
N ALA A 163 15.84 13.09 -4.06
CA ALA A 163 14.44 12.85 -4.35
C ALA A 163 13.77 14.04 -5.05
N ARG A 164 14.06 15.26 -4.59
CA ARG A 164 13.54 16.47 -5.21
C ARG A 164 14.11 16.69 -6.61
N GLY A 165 15.42 16.51 -6.80
CA GLY A 165 16.04 16.64 -8.13
C GLY A 165 15.52 15.65 -9.16
N GLU A 166 15.17 14.42 -8.75
CA GLU A 166 14.54 13.44 -9.64
C GLU A 166 13.06 13.75 -9.90
N PHE A 167 12.34 14.29 -8.91
CA PHE A 167 10.96 14.75 -9.06
C PHE A 167 10.85 15.95 -10.02
N ASP A 168 11.71 16.96 -9.85
CA ASP A 168 11.70 18.17 -10.67
C ASP A 168 12.04 17.85 -12.15
N GLN A 169 12.84 16.82 -12.42
CA GLN A 169 13.09 16.33 -13.78
C GLN A 169 11.85 15.72 -14.46
N LEU A 170 10.85 15.30 -13.68
CA LEU A 170 9.58 14.77 -14.20
C LEU A 170 8.53 15.84 -14.41
N ASP A 171 8.73 17.05 -13.86
CA ASP A 171 7.86 18.19 -14.04
C ASP A 171 7.99 18.79 -15.45
N THR A 172 7.61 17.98 -16.43
CA THR A 172 7.56 18.34 -17.84
C THR A 172 6.14 18.77 -18.18
N ASN A 173 5.93 20.09 -18.27
CA ASN A 173 4.63 20.69 -18.57
C ASN A 173 3.54 20.18 -17.60
N ASP A 174 3.73 20.36 -16.29
CA ASP A 174 2.77 19.95 -15.25
C ASP A 174 2.43 18.44 -15.31
N PHE A 175 3.45 17.60 -15.54
CA PHE A 175 3.33 16.17 -15.81
C PHE A 175 2.54 15.79 -17.08
N ALA A 176 1.97 16.75 -17.82
CA ALA A 176 1.23 16.49 -19.04
C ALA A 176 2.14 16.06 -20.19
N GLY A 177 3.45 16.34 -20.10
CA GLY A 177 4.46 15.84 -21.04
C GLY A 177 4.78 14.34 -20.89
N LEU A 178 4.31 13.68 -19.81
CA LEU A 178 4.59 12.27 -19.60
C LEU A 178 3.76 11.38 -20.53
N PRO A 179 4.35 10.34 -21.17
CA PRO A 179 3.62 9.45 -22.06
C PRO A 179 2.45 8.78 -21.37
N ARG A 180 1.25 8.87 -21.97
CA ARG A 180 0.05 8.16 -21.50
C ARG A 180 0.05 6.71 -21.99
N ASP A 181 0.88 5.89 -21.37
CA ASP A 181 1.07 4.48 -21.68
C ASP A 181 0.55 3.55 -20.56
N ALA A 182 0.93 2.27 -20.64
CA ALA A 182 0.50 1.23 -19.70
C ALA A 182 1.07 1.39 -18.28
N VAL A 183 2.06 2.26 -18.05
CA VAL A 183 2.67 2.50 -16.74
C VAL A 183 2.37 3.90 -16.18
N TRP A 184 1.74 4.78 -16.97
CA TRP A 184 1.40 6.15 -16.59
C TRP A 184 0.64 6.24 -15.26
N LEU A 185 -0.42 5.44 -15.05
CA LEU A 185 -1.16 5.44 -13.78
C LEU A 185 -0.27 5.01 -12.60
N GLY A 186 0.68 4.11 -12.84
CA GLY A 186 1.66 3.73 -11.85
C GLY A 186 2.58 4.91 -11.46
N ALA A 187 3.08 5.65 -12.46
CA ALA A 187 3.90 6.84 -12.22
C ALA A 187 3.12 7.92 -11.44
N MET A 188 1.88 8.23 -11.85
CA MET A 188 1.03 9.23 -11.18
C MET A 188 0.78 8.88 -9.71
N SER A 189 0.62 7.60 -9.41
CA SER A 189 0.44 7.10 -8.04
C SER A 189 1.65 7.39 -7.16
N VAL A 190 2.86 7.12 -7.66
CA VAL A 190 4.11 7.36 -6.93
C VAL A 190 4.39 8.86 -6.79
N LEU A 191 4.11 9.65 -7.83
CA LEU A 191 4.24 11.11 -7.78
C LEU A 191 3.27 11.73 -6.77
N SER A 192 2.05 11.18 -6.65
CA SER A 192 1.08 11.63 -5.64
C SER A 192 1.59 11.43 -4.22
N GLU A 193 2.22 10.28 -3.93
CA GLU A 193 2.85 10.04 -2.63
C GLU A 193 4.01 11.01 -2.38
N LEU A 194 4.85 11.27 -3.40
CA LEU A 194 5.94 12.24 -3.31
C LEU A 194 5.45 13.66 -3.01
N CYS A 195 4.38 14.14 -3.67
CA CYS A 195 3.81 15.45 -3.37
C CYS A 195 3.36 15.57 -1.92
N VAL A 196 2.76 14.51 -1.37
CA VAL A 196 2.34 14.47 0.03
C VAL A 196 3.56 14.50 0.96
N LEU A 197 4.59 13.71 0.66
CA LEU A 197 5.84 13.67 1.43
C LEU A 197 6.58 15.02 1.42
N PHE A 198 6.54 15.75 0.31
CA PHE A 198 7.14 17.07 0.18
C PHE A 198 6.25 18.21 0.70
N GLY A 199 4.96 17.97 0.91
CA GLY A 199 3.98 19.04 1.18
C GLY A 199 3.78 19.98 -0.01
N ASP A 200 3.94 19.48 -1.24
CA ASP A 200 3.92 20.27 -2.46
C ASP A 200 2.48 20.53 -2.95
N ILE A 201 1.89 21.62 -2.46
CA ILE A 201 0.51 22.01 -2.76
C ILE A 201 0.26 22.26 -4.27
N PRO A 202 1.13 23.02 -4.99
CA PRO A 202 0.93 23.25 -6.43
C PRO A 202 0.86 21.96 -7.24
N HIS A 203 1.83 21.05 -7.09
CA HIS A 203 1.83 19.79 -7.83
C HIS A 203 0.70 18.86 -7.39
N ALA A 204 0.31 18.90 -6.11
CA ALA A 204 -0.83 18.14 -5.62
C ALA A 204 -2.13 18.53 -6.32
N ALA A 205 -2.34 19.82 -6.61
CA ALA A 205 -3.51 20.30 -7.34
C ALA A 205 -3.56 19.76 -8.78
N ILE A 206 -2.41 19.74 -9.46
CA ILE A 206 -2.27 19.22 -10.83
C ILE A 206 -2.56 17.71 -10.87
N LEU A 207 -1.87 16.94 -10.04
CA LEU A 207 -2.05 15.48 -9.98
C LEU A 207 -3.47 15.09 -9.60
N TYR A 208 -4.13 15.87 -8.73
CA TYR A 208 -5.53 15.64 -8.37
C TYR A 208 -6.43 15.71 -9.61
N GLN A 209 -6.25 16.73 -10.45
CA GLN A 209 -7.04 16.87 -11.69
C GLN A 209 -6.72 15.77 -12.71
N LEU A 210 -5.46 15.37 -12.82
CA LEU A 210 -5.04 14.30 -13.74
C LEU A 210 -5.60 12.93 -13.33
N LEU A 211 -5.68 12.65 -12.03
CA LEU A 211 -6.16 11.38 -11.51
C LEU A 211 -7.68 11.31 -11.34
N LEU A 212 -8.38 12.44 -11.25
CA LEU A 212 -9.83 12.47 -11.01
C LEU A 212 -10.65 11.60 -11.99
N PRO A 213 -10.37 11.56 -13.31
CA PRO A 213 -11.06 10.68 -14.26
C PRO A 213 -10.87 9.18 -14.00
N TYR A 214 -9.94 8.82 -13.13
CA TYR A 214 -9.57 7.44 -12.79
C TYR A 214 -9.99 7.06 -11.37
N ALA A 215 -10.75 7.90 -10.65
CA ALA A 215 -11.13 7.66 -9.24
C ALA A 215 -11.73 6.27 -8.97
N GLY A 216 -12.52 5.75 -9.91
CA GLY A 216 -13.13 4.41 -9.83
C GLY A 216 -12.25 3.27 -10.36
N ARG A 217 -10.93 3.45 -10.47
CA ARG A 217 -9.99 2.47 -11.06
C ARG A 217 -8.85 2.14 -10.11
N ASN A 218 -8.26 0.97 -10.31
CA ASN A 218 -6.97 0.63 -9.75
C ASN A 218 -5.83 1.22 -10.57
N CYS A 219 -4.79 1.66 -9.88
CA CYS A 219 -3.55 2.08 -10.48
C CYS A 219 -2.72 0.84 -10.85
N VAL A 220 -2.81 0.42 -12.11
CA VAL A 220 -2.04 -0.70 -12.66
C VAL A 220 -0.84 -0.19 -13.46
N ALA A 221 0.23 -0.98 -13.48
CA ALA A 221 1.33 -0.81 -14.42
C ALA A 221 1.46 -2.10 -15.24
N GLY A 222 0.85 -2.10 -16.42
CA GLY A 222 0.62 -3.31 -17.21
C GLY A 222 -0.06 -4.43 -16.39
N LEU A 223 0.43 -5.66 -16.54
CA LEU A 223 -0.01 -6.83 -15.78
C LEU A 223 0.98 -7.25 -14.67
N SER A 224 2.03 -6.47 -14.46
CA SER A 224 3.10 -6.80 -13.52
C SER A 224 2.87 -6.21 -12.13
N LEU A 225 2.12 -5.11 -12.01
CA LEU A 225 1.94 -4.39 -10.77
C LEU A 225 0.54 -3.77 -10.64
N CYS A 226 -0.03 -3.84 -9.44
CA CYS A 226 -1.26 -3.13 -9.05
C CYS A 226 -1.03 -2.43 -7.72
N MET A 227 -1.25 -1.11 -7.68
CA MET A 227 -1.00 -0.25 -6.52
C MET A 227 -2.27 0.20 -5.79
N GLY A 228 -3.31 -0.63 -5.86
CA GLY A 228 -4.61 -0.34 -5.25
C GLY A 228 -5.41 0.74 -5.99
N SER A 229 -6.48 1.19 -5.35
CA SER A 229 -7.41 2.18 -5.89
C SER A 229 -6.78 3.57 -6.06
N ALA A 230 -7.03 4.20 -7.21
CA ALA A 230 -6.70 5.60 -7.50
C ALA A 230 -7.32 6.57 -6.49
N ALA A 231 -8.49 6.22 -5.93
CA ALA A 231 -9.15 7.02 -4.91
C ALA A 231 -8.29 7.20 -3.64
N ARG A 232 -7.40 6.26 -3.30
CA ARG A 232 -6.47 6.46 -2.16
C ARG A 232 -5.56 7.66 -2.41
N TYR A 233 -5.01 7.75 -3.62
CA TYR A 233 -4.13 8.82 -4.04
C TYR A 233 -4.89 10.15 -4.15
N LEU A 234 -6.12 10.13 -4.68
CA LEU A 234 -6.98 11.33 -4.68
C LEU A 234 -7.32 11.80 -3.25
N GLY A 235 -7.52 10.89 -2.31
CA GLY A 235 -7.74 11.20 -0.90
C GLY A 235 -6.52 11.86 -0.26
N LEU A 236 -5.33 11.32 -0.52
CA LEU A 236 -4.05 11.91 -0.10
C LEU A 236 -3.87 13.33 -0.65
N LEU A 237 -4.05 13.50 -1.96
CA LEU A 237 -3.92 14.80 -2.63
C LEU A 237 -4.97 15.81 -2.13
N ALA A 238 -6.23 15.39 -1.98
CA ALA A 238 -7.28 16.23 -1.42
C ALA A 238 -6.96 16.67 0.02
N ALA A 239 -6.42 15.77 0.85
CA ALA A 239 -5.97 16.11 2.20
C ALA A 239 -4.82 17.13 2.19
N THR A 240 -3.82 16.96 1.31
CA THR A 240 -2.74 17.95 1.11
C THR A 240 -3.28 19.32 0.67
N LEU A 241 -4.34 19.32 -0.15
CA LEU A 241 -5.05 20.54 -0.57
C LEU A 241 -6.04 21.06 0.48
N THR A 242 -6.11 20.44 1.66
CA THR A 242 -7.07 20.76 2.75
C THR A 242 -8.55 20.66 2.34
N ARG A 243 -8.85 19.88 1.30
CA ARG A 243 -10.21 19.59 0.81
C ARG A 243 -10.79 18.39 1.57
N TRP A 244 -11.06 18.58 2.85
CA TRP A 244 -11.34 17.50 3.80
C TRP A 244 -12.53 16.61 3.45
N ASP A 245 -13.61 17.19 2.91
CA ASP A 245 -14.80 16.43 2.52
C ASP A 245 -14.48 15.51 1.33
N ALA A 246 -13.88 16.07 0.29
CA ALA A 246 -13.41 15.29 -0.86
C ALA A 246 -12.38 14.22 -0.45
N ALA A 247 -11.46 14.55 0.47
CA ALA A 247 -10.50 13.58 0.99
C ALA A 247 -11.19 12.39 1.65
N THR A 248 -12.20 12.66 2.49
CA THR A 248 -13.02 11.64 3.14
C THR A 248 -13.75 10.77 2.13
N GLU A 249 -14.46 11.36 1.17
CA GLU A 249 -15.17 10.65 0.12
C GLU A 249 -14.23 9.71 -0.67
N HIS A 250 -13.06 10.22 -1.06
CA HIS A 250 -12.06 9.44 -1.79
C HIS A 250 -11.47 8.30 -0.95
N PHE A 251 -11.18 8.52 0.34
CA PHE A 251 -10.69 7.45 1.21
C PHE A 251 -11.75 6.36 1.43
N GLU A 252 -13.03 6.71 1.59
CA GLU A 252 -14.10 5.73 1.73
C GLU A 252 -14.33 4.92 0.44
N ALA A 253 -14.28 5.59 -0.72
CA ALA A 253 -14.29 4.93 -2.02
C ALA A 253 -13.10 3.97 -2.18
N ALA A 254 -11.91 4.39 -1.75
CA ALA A 254 -10.70 3.58 -1.77
C ALA A 254 -10.81 2.35 -0.84
N LEU A 255 -11.37 2.50 0.37
CA LEU A 255 -11.60 1.37 1.28
C LEU A 255 -12.57 0.35 0.67
N THR A 256 -13.63 0.84 0.03
CA THR A 256 -14.62 -0.01 -0.65
C THR A 256 -13.97 -0.77 -1.81
N MET A 257 -13.26 -0.07 -2.69
CA MET A 257 -12.62 -0.65 -3.86
C MET A 257 -11.48 -1.61 -3.50
N ASN A 258 -10.60 -1.21 -2.58
CA ASN A 258 -9.53 -2.06 -2.08
C ASN A 258 -10.07 -3.29 -1.34
N GLY A 259 -11.21 -3.18 -0.66
CA GLY A 259 -11.88 -4.29 0.00
C GLY A 259 -12.37 -5.37 -0.97
N ARG A 260 -12.73 -5.02 -2.21
CA ARG A 260 -13.16 -5.97 -3.26
C ARG A 260 -12.00 -6.81 -3.80
N MET A 261 -10.77 -6.29 -3.73
CA MET A 261 -9.61 -6.96 -4.31
C MET A 261 -9.05 -8.14 -3.49
N GLY A 262 -9.66 -8.43 -2.35
CA GLY A 262 -9.17 -9.42 -1.41
C GLY A 262 -8.09 -8.82 -0.49
N PRO A 263 -6.98 -9.52 -0.25
CA PRO A 263 -6.15 -9.38 0.95
C PRO A 263 -5.61 -7.97 1.28
N PRO A 264 -5.18 -7.78 2.55
CA PRO A 264 -5.36 -6.52 3.26
C PRO A 264 -4.40 -5.36 2.93
N ALA A 265 -3.37 -5.54 2.12
CA ALA A 265 -2.25 -4.59 2.06
C ALA A 265 -2.70 -3.17 1.70
N TRP A 266 -3.47 -3.01 0.62
CA TRP A 266 -3.95 -1.69 0.19
C TRP A 266 -5.09 -1.12 1.03
N VAL A 267 -5.90 -1.99 1.66
CA VAL A 267 -6.86 -1.54 2.68
C VAL A 267 -6.11 -0.95 3.87
N ALA A 268 -5.06 -1.61 4.35
CA ALA A 268 -4.25 -1.12 5.46
C ALA A 268 -3.55 0.20 5.13
N HIS A 269 -2.98 0.35 3.93
CA HIS A 269 -2.43 1.64 3.47
C HIS A 269 -3.48 2.74 3.51
N THR A 270 -4.65 2.49 2.90
CA THR A 270 -5.75 3.46 2.88
C THR A 270 -6.19 3.85 4.30
N GLN A 271 -6.26 2.88 5.22
CA GLN A 271 -6.61 3.14 6.62
C GLN A 271 -5.57 4.00 7.34
N TYR A 272 -4.27 3.75 7.12
CA TYR A 272 -3.20 4.55 7.70
C TYR A 272 -3.20 5.98 7.16
N ASP A 273 -3.32 6.14 5.84
CA ASP A 273 -3.34 7.45 5.20
C ASP A 273 -4.56 8.26 5.64
N TYR A 274 -5.73 7.62 5.68
CA TYR A 274 -6.95 8.27 6.11
C TYR A 274 -6.89 8.66 7.59
N ALA A 275 -6.37 7.78 8.45
CA ALA A 275 -6.12 8.14 9.85
C ALA A 275 -5.18 9.34 9.98
N SER A 276 -4.13 9.39 9.17
CA SER A 276 -3.17 10.51 9.18
C SER A 276 -3.82 11.81 8.73
N ALA A 277 -4.65 11.76 7.68
CA ALA A 277 -5.42 12.91 7.21
C ALA A 277 -6.43 13.43 8.25
N LEU A 278 -7.12 12.52 8.97
CA LEU A 278 -8.02 12.89 10.07
C LEU A 278 -7.27 13.56 11.22
N MET A 279 -6.10 13.03 11.59
CA MET A 279 -5.24 13.64 12.61
C MET A 279 -4.76 15.04 12.19
N ALA A 280 -4.47 15.25 10.91
CA ALA A 280 -4.09 16.56 10.38
C ALA A 280 -5.27 17.55 10.35
N ARG A 281 -6.49 17.07 10.08
CA ARG A 281 -7.72 17.89 10.11
C ARG A 281 -8.07 18.35 11.53
N GLY A 282 -7.96 17.47 12.52
CA GLY A 282 -8.15 17.80 13.93
C GLY A 282 -9.59 18.18 14.33
N GLY A 283 -10.60 17.71 13.59
CA GLY A 283 -12.01 17.96 13.87
C GLY A 283 -12.59 17.07 14.99
N PRO A 284 -13.83 17.34 15.45
CA PRO A 284 -14.50 16.52 16.46
C PRO A 284 -14.65 15.06 16.00
N GLY A 285 -14.21 14.10 16.82
CA GLY A 285 -14.29 12.66 16.52
C GLY A 285 -13.16 12.12 15.63
N ASP A 286 -12.30 12.98 15.08
CA ASP A 286 -11.21 12.56 14.18
C ASP A 286 -10.21 11.65 14.87
N CYS A 287 -9.83 11.97 16.11
CA CYS A 287 -8.90 11.14 16.89
C CYS A 287 -9.45 9.73 17.13
N GLU A 288 -10.74 9.60 17.46
CA GLU A 288 -11.39 8.32 17.70
C GLU A 288 -11.45 7.50 16.40
N ARG A 289 -11.87 8.15 15.30
CA ARG A 289 -11.95 7.52 13.99
C ARG A 289 -10.57 7.09 13.47
N ALA A 290 -9.55 7.94 13.61
CA ALA A 290 -8.18 7.64 13.23
C ALA A 290 -7.63 6.44 14.00
N LEU A 291 -7.88 6.37 15.32
CA LEU A 291 -7.48 5.23 16.14
C LEU A 291 -8.18 3.93 15.71
N ALA A 292 -9.47 3.97 15.39
CA ALA A 292 -10.20 2.82 14.88
C ALA A 292 -9.62 2.32 13.55
N LEU A 293 -9.29 3.23 12.62
CA LEU A 293 -8.67 2.90 11.33
C LEU A 293 -7.29 2.27 11.50
N VAL A 294 -6.42 2.86 12.33
CA VAL A 294 -5.08 2.32 12.64
C VAL A 294 -5.18 0.93 13.27
N THR A 295 -6.13 0.74 14.19
CA THR A 295 -6.34 -0.55 14.85
C THR A 295 -6.77 -1.62 13.84
N ALA A 296 -7.72 -1.28 12.96
CA ALA A 296 -8.15 -2.17 11.89
C ALA A 296 -7.01 -2.50 10.90
N ALA A 297 -6.15 -1.54 10.59
CA ALA A 297 -5.00 -1.74 9.71
C ALA A 297 -3.96 -2.70 10.31
N ARG A 298 -3.69 -2.58 11.62
CA ARG A 298 -2.77 -3.47 12.35
C ARG A 298 -3.26 -4.90 12.40
N LEU A 299 -4.54 -5.12 12.66
CA LEU A 299 -5.14 -6.48 12.68
C LEU A 299 -5.04 -7.17 11.31
N ARG A 300 -5.07 -6.37 10.26
CA ARG A 300 -5.02 -6.82 8.87
C ARG A 300 -3.62 -7.17 8.38
N ARG A 301 -2.55 -6.49 8.86
CA ARG A 301 -1.16 -6.86 8.55
C ARG A 301 -0.65 -7.96 9.49
N ARG A 302 -0.53 -9.20 8.99
CA ARG A 302 0.27 -10.25 9.68
C ARG A 302 1.75 -10.09 9.31
N GLY A 303 2.56 -9.53 10.21
CA GLY A 303 4.03 -9.47 10.08
C GLY A 303 4.66 -8.18 10.63
N PRO A 304 5.97 -8.18 10.94
CA PRO A 304 6.68 -6.99 11.43
C PRO A 304 6.70 -5.90 10.35
N VAL A 305 6.27 -4.69 10.73
CA VAL A 305 6.32 -3.48 9.91
C VAL A 305 7.76 -3.07 9.74
N ALA A 306 8.17 -2.80 8.51
CA ALA A 306 9.32 -1.93 8.31
C ALA A 306 8.88 -0.47 8.38
N LYS A 307 9.63 0.28 9.18
CA LYS A 307 9.39 1.64 9.69
C LYS A 307 9.12 2.73 8.63
N ALA A 308 9.10 2.42 7.34
CA ALA A 308 9.11 3.41 6.27
C ALA A 308 7.79 4.21 6.11
N GLY A 309 6.68 3.76 6.70
CA GLY A 309 5.39 4.46 6.66
C GLY A 309 5.00 5.23 7.93
N TRP A 310 5.88 5.29 8.94
CA TRP A 310 5.56 5.94 10.23
C TRP A 310 5.86 7.45 10.25
N TRP A 311 6.27 8.03 9.12
CA TRP A 311 6.72 9.42 9.03
C TRP A 311 5.62 10.45 8.73
N LEU A 312 4.34 10.05 8.61
CA LEU A 312 3.24 10.99 8.35
C LEU A 312 2.72 11.76 9.57
N VAL A 313 3.53 11.92 10.62
CA VAL A 313 3.29 12.96 11.64
C VAL A 313 4.62 13.63 11.97
N GLY A 314 4.85 14.82 11.40
CA GLY A 314 5.94 15.70 11.80
C GLY A 314 6.60 16.40 10.64
N GLY A 315 5.95 17.45 10.11
CA GLY A 315 6.73 18.56 9.59
C GLY A 315 7.67 19.04 10.71
N ALA A 316 8.98 18.96 10.45
CA ALA A 316 10.06 19.51 11.28
C ALA A 316 9.80 19.51 12.80
N GLY A 317 9.85 18.34 13.45
CA GLY A 317 9.78 18.23 14.91
C GLY A 317 9.61 16.79 15.34
N SER A 318 10.31 16.39 16.41
CA SER A 318 10.38 15.04 16.99
C SER A 318 9.07 14.22 16.95
N PRO A 319 9.17 12.87 16.86
CA PRO A 319 8.02 11.99 16.79
C PRO A 319 7.08 12.21 17.97
N VAL A 320 5.80 12.52 17.68
CA VAL A 320 4.74 12.46 18.68
C VAL A 320 4.47 10.97 18.92
N PRO A 321 4.79 10.42 20.11
CA PRO A 321 4.42 9.05 20.42
C PRO A 321 2.91 8.99 20.50
N LEU A 322 2.29 7.99 19.87
CA LEU A 322 0.90 7.65 20.20
C LEU A 322 0.82 7.46 21.74
N PRO A 323 -0.19 8.03 22.42
CA PRO A 323 -0.38 7.76 23.83
C PRO A 323 -0.50 6.24 24.02
N PRO A 324 0.12 5.68 25.07
CA PRO A 324 -0.04 4.26 25.37
C PRO A 324 -1.54 3.96 25.45
N LEU A 325 -1.96 2.89 24.76
CA LEU A 325 -3.31 2.34 24.90
C LEU A 325 -3.61 2.27 26.40
N PRO A 326 -4.78 2.75 26.88
CA PRO A 326 -5.16 2.48 28.25
C PRO A 326 -5.22 0.95 28.39
N CYS A 327 -4.20 0.39 29.04
CA CYS A 327 -4.27 -0.95 29.60
C CYS A 327 -5.59 -0.99 30.33
N THR A 328 -6.47 -1.89 29.88
CA THR A 328 -7.71 -2.24 30.54
C THR A 328 -7.43 -2.31 32.04
N SER A 329 -7.90 -1.31 32.78
CA SER A 329 -7.95 -1.39 34.22
C SER A 329 -8.81 -2.62 34.51
N ARG A 330 -8.19 -3.65 35.08
CA ARG A 330 -8.93 -4.73 35.74
C ARG A 330 -9.98 -4.05 36.63
N PRO A 331 -11.26 -4.43 36.56
CA PRO A 331 -12.21 -3.97 37.55
C PRO A 331 -11.68 -4.38 38.92
N SER A 332 -11.37 -3.39 39.75
CA SER A 332 -11.08 -3.57 41.16
C SER A 332 -12.32 -4.21 41.78
N ALA A 333 -12.16 -5.45 42.25
CA ALA A 333 -13.15 -6.12 43.07
C ALA A 333 -13.40 -5.26 44.32
N THR A 334 -14.51 -4.53 44.30
CA THR A 334 -15.04 -3.80 45.43
C THR A 334 -15.85 -4.80 46.25
N THR A 335 -15.22 -5.44 47.23
CA THR A 335 -15.96 -5.99 48.36
C THR A 335 -16.27 -4.83 49.30
N GLY A 336 -17.45 -4.24 49.10
CA GLY A 336 -18.09 -3.45 50.13
C GLY A 336 -18.69 -4.39 51.18
N THR A 337 -18.30 -4.21 52.45
CA THR A 337 -19.22 -4.45 53.55
C THR A 337 -19.18 -3.23 54.45
N SER A 338 -20.33 -2.59 54.51
CA SER A 338 -20.69 -1.44 55.32
C SER A 338 -20.63 -1.75 56.83
N SER A 339 -20.34 -0.73 57.64
CA SER A 339 -21.30 -0.29 58.66
C SER A 339 -20.88 1.05 59.28
N LEU A 340 -21.85 1.95 59.35
CA LEU A 340 -21.79 3.31 59.89
C LEU A 340 -21.65 3.37 61.43
N ARG A 341 -20.95 4.43 61.87
CA ARG A 341 -21.20 5.37 62.99
C ARG A 341 -21.95 4.91 64.25
N ALA A 342 -21.35 5.22 65.40
CA ALA A 342 -21.99 5.96 66.49
C ALA A 342 -20.96 6.66 67.40
N SER A 343 -21.24 7.92 67.74
CA SER A 343 -20.55 8.75 68.73
C SER A 343 -20.79 8.30 70.17
N VAL A 344 -19.92 8.66 71.12
CA VAL A 344 -20.22 9.37 72.40
C VAL A 344 -18.92 9.56 73.22
N ALA A 345 -18.90 10.64 73.98
CA ALA A 345 -17.78 11.27 74.65
C ALA A 345 -17.40 10.71 76.04
N ARG A 346 -16.29 11.28 76.55
CA ARG A 346 -15.89 11.50 77.96
C ARG A 346 -15.06 10.45 78.72
N SER A 347 -13.82 10.89 78.98
CA SER A 347 -13.23 11.19 80.30
C SER A 347 -12.42 10.12 81.05
N ARG A 348 -11.15 10.52 81.27
CA ARG A 348 -10.38 10.56 82.54
C ARG A 348 -9.94 9.25 83.21
N SER A 349 -8.63 9.27 83.53
CA SER A 349 -7.99 8.78 84.76
C SER A 349 -7.91 7.24 84.91
N SER A 350 -6.87 6.61 85.44
CA SER A 350 -5.55 6.99 85.95
C SER A 350 -4.76 5.69 86.17
N ARG A 351 -3.43 5.82 86.28
CA ARG A 351 -2.50 5.04 87.13
C ARG A 351 -2.78 3.55 87.41
N ALA A 352 -1.83 2.70 87.05
CA ALA A 352 -0.81 2.12 87.97
C ALA A 352 -0.14 0.93 87.26
N THR A 353 1.16 0.98 86.94
CA THR A 353 2.32 0.50 87.72
C THR A 353 2.37 -1.01 87.97
N VAL A 354 3.59 -1.55 87.88
CA VAL A 354 4.09 -2.92 88.19
C VAL A 354 4.26 -3.76 86.92
N GLY A 355 5.42 -4.28 86.53
CA GLY A 355 6.72 -4.41 87.18
C GLY A 355 7.27 -5.83 86.96
N ARG A 356 8.56 -5.93 86.64
CA ARG A 356 9.45 -7.13 86.49
C ARG A 356 9.39 -7.87 85.15
N ARG A 357 10.47 -7.95 84.37
CA ARG A 357 11.85 -8.52 84.57
C ARG A 357 11.90 -10.06 84.50
N GLY A 358 12.79 -10.55 83.63
CA GLY A 358 13.41 -11.88 83.64
C GLY A 358 13.30 -12.54 82.26
N ARG A 359 14.37 -12.57 81.43
CA ARG A 359 15.41 -13.64 81.36
C ARG A 359 14.77 -15.01 81.06
N SER A 360 15.29 -15.89 80.22
CA SER A 360 16.48 -15.99 79.38
C SER A 360 16.40 -17.37 78.69
N SER A 361 17.08 -17.52 77.55
CA SER A 361 17.82 -18.72 77.12
C SER A 361 17.12 -20.09 77.02
N GLY A 362 17.22 -20.66 75.80
CA GLY A 362 17.80 -21.99 75.60
C GLY A 362 16.82 -23.14 75.38
N THR A 363 16.74 -23.61 74.14
CA THR A 363 17.30 -24.91 73.69
C THR A 363 17.46 -24.87 72.18
#